data_AF-A0AAD9HE12-F1
#
_entry.id   AF-A0AAD9HE12-F1
#
_cell.length_a   1.000
_cell.length_b   1.000
_cell.length_c   1.000
_cell.angle_alpha   90.00
_cell.angle_beta   90.00
_cell.angle_gamma   90.00
#
_symmetry.space_group_name_H-M   'P 1'
#
loop_
_entity.id
_entity.type
_entity.pdbx_description
1 polymer ?
#
loop_
_entity_poly.entity_id
_entity_poly.type
_entity_poly.pdbx_seq_one_letter_code
_entity_poly.pdbx_strand_id
1 'polypeptide(L)'
;MYTTENGEILQRYLIHLSRMLDIKYPGQPISFAAAAMQQLFDKQADQVDYSTLYTIQRIVADCYTHIRGECDLNSILASNRVISSMANHDERVMYYRILHKNFQYHRLANIVIDTASSLRLPRNEYSALYEKGIFLLAAANPASREDWGLDGLRLLGTYHESMARALSLEDKDSEIFHLQESLSLDEVASRKAQDWGSRRLSTQLALSTRIKLISKLTSLGRVREAAELRAGMTESAFLRETHNEDLGETQSHGLS
;
A
#
# COMPACT_ATOMS: atom_id res chain seq x y z
N MET A 1 -18.64 15.34 -0.51
CA MET A 1 -18.06 16.68 -0.35
C MET A 1 -17.54 16.81 1.09
N TYR A 2 -16.50 16.05 1.42
CA TYR A 2 -15.90 15.94 2.75
C TYR A 2 -14.38 15.82 2.56
N THR A 3 -13.64 16.92 2.57
CA THR A 3 -12.18 16.85 2.26
C THR A 3 -11.30 17.95 2.86
N THR A 4 -11.82 19.07 3.38
CA THR A 4 -10.95 20.17 3.88
C THR A 4 -10.89 20.25 5.40
N GLU A 5 -12.04 20.33 6.07
CA GLU A 5 -12.14 20.53 7.53
C GLU A 5 -11.52 19.38 8.34
N ASN A 6 -11.67 18.16 7.86
CA ASN A 6 -11.17 16.95 8.51
C ASN A 6 -9.64 16.78 8.38
N GLY A 7 -9.08 17.16 7.23
CA GLY A 7 -7.63 17.23 7.03
C GLY A 7 -7.00 18.27 7.96
N GLU A 8 -7.69 19.40 8.17
CA GLU A 8 -7.25 20.43 9.13
C GLU A 8 -7.28 19.92 10.57
N ILE A 9 -8.29 19.14 10.98
CA ILE A 9 -8.36 18.57 12.34
C ILE A 9 -7.16 17.65 12.60
N LEU A 10 -6.88 16.72 11.69
CA LEU A 10 -5.74 15.80 11.85
C LEU A 10 -4.40 16.56 11.79
N GLN A 11 -4.28 17.54 10.91
CA GLN A 11 -3.10 18.41 10.86
C GLN A 11 -2.89 19.17 12.17
N ARG A 12 -3.97 19.71 12.77
CA ARG A 12 -3.93 20.38 14.08
C ARG A 12 -3.53 19.40 15.20
N TYR A 13 -4.03 18.17 15.16
CA TYR A 13 -3.65 17.12 16.11
C TYR A 13 -2.16 16.78 16.02
N LEU A 14 -1.61 16.63 14.80
CA LEU A 14 -0.19 16.34 14.59
C LEU A 14 0.72 17.51 14.98
N ILE A 15 0.29 18.74 14.72
CA ILE A 15 0.97 19.95 15.23
C ILE A 15 0.97 19.96 16.76
N HIS A 16 -0.16 19.61 17.39
CA HIS A 16 -0.27 19.54 18.85
C HIS A 16 0.66 18.47 19.44
N LEU A 17 0.66 17.25 18.88
CA LEU A 17 1.60 16.20 19.27
C LEU A 17 3.05 16.62 19.10
N SER A 18 3.37 17.32 18.00
CA SER A 18 4.74 17.81 17.78
C SER A 18 5.17 18.79 18.87
N ARG A 19 4.28 19.68 19.30
CA ARG A 19 4.54 20.60 20.42
C ARG A 19 4.70 19.85 21.75
N MET A 20 3.87 18.85 22.01
CA MET A 20 3.96 18.05 23.24
C MET A 20 5.29 17.28 23.35
N LEU A 21 5.82 16.83 22.22
CA LEU A 21 7.02 16.00 22.14
C LEU A 21 8.30 16.82 21.87
N ASP A 22 8.21 18.16 21.87
CA ASP A 22 9.29 19.09 21.49
C ASP A 22 9.91 18.79 20.12
N ILE A 23 9.04 18.46 19.16
CA ILE A 23 9.38 18.08 17.79
C ILE A 23 9.19 19.28 16.86
N LYS A 24 10.24 19.59 16.08
CA LYS A 24 10.31 20.79 15.23
C LYS A 24 9.36 20.73 14.01
N TYR A 25 9.12 19.54 13.45
CA TYR A 25 8.34 19.38 12.22
C TYR A 25 7.01 18.67 12.45
N PRO A 26 5.87 19.22 12.01
CA PRO A 26 4.55 18.62 12.24
C PRO A 26 4.34 17.19 11.70
N GLY A 27 5.13 16.77 10.70
CA GLY A 27 5.11 15.40 10.16
C GLY A 27 6.01 14.41 10.88
N GLN A 28 6.93 14.89 11.72
CA GLN A 28 7.95 14.06 12.36
C GLN A 28 7.40 13.11 13.45
N PRO A 29 6.28 13.37 14.16
CA PRO A 29 5.65 12.33 14.98
C PRO A 29 5.21 11.11 14.17
N ILE A 30 4.76 11.33 12.93
CA ILE A 30 4.39 10.24 12.02
C ILE A 30 5.64 9.50 11.55
N SER A 31 6.71 10.21 11.18
CA SER A 31 7.99 9.59 10.83
C SER A 31 8.53 8.73 11.97
N PHE A 32 8.40 9.18 13.22
CA PHE A 32 8.77 8.39 14.40
C PHE A 32 7.89 7.17 14.60
N ALA A 33 6.57 7.29 14.43
CA ALA A 33 5.67 6.14 14.50
C ALA A 33 6.00 5.10 13.42
N ALA A 34 6.22 5.52 12.17
CA ALA A 34 6.62 4.64 11.08
C ALA A 34 7.97 3.98 11.33
N ALA A 35 8.97 4.75 11.78
CA ALA A 35 10.29 4.23 12.13
C ALA A 35 10.22 3.23 13.28
N ALA A 36 9.40 3.50 14.30
CA ALA A 36 9.17 2.58 15.43
C ALA A 36 8.49 1.28 14.96
N MET A 37 7.48 1.36 14.10
CA MET A 37 6.85 0.17 13.51
C MET A 37 7.85 -0.66 12.70
N GLN A 38 8.70 -0.03 11.89
CA GLN A 38 9.77 -0.71 11.15
C GLN A 38 10.84 -1.30 12.08
N GLN A 39 11.13 -0.69 13.23
CA GLN A 39 12.04 -1.24 14.24
C GLN A 39 11.44 -2.44 14.99
N LEU A 40 10.14 -2.41 15.27
CA LEU A 40 9.43 -3.54 15.88
C LEU A 40 9.44 -4.77 14.97
N PHE A 41 9.36 -4.57 13.65
CA PHE A 41 9.59 -5.63 12.68
C PHE A 41 11.00 -6.23 12.76
N ASP A 42 12.03 -5.38 12.84
CA ASP A 42 13.43 -5.79 12.80
C ASP A 42 13.89 -6.49 14.10
N LYS A 43 13.37 -6.09 15.27
CA LYS A 43 13.97 -6.47 16.56
C LYS A 43 13.05 -7.16 17.56
N GLN A 44 11.74 -6.93 17.54
CA GLN A 44 10.88 -7.17 18.73
C GLN A 44 9.40 -7.45 18.39
N ALA A 45 9.13 -8.25 17.36
CA ALA A 45 7.77 -8.53 16.91
C ALA A 45 6.83 -9.12 17.97
N ASP A 46 7.39 -9.75 19.00
CA ASP A 46 6.66 -10.41 20.09
C ASP A 46 6.23 -9.46 21.21
N GLN A 47 6.71 -8.22 21.21
CA GLN A 47 6.48 -7.27 22.31
C GLN A 47 5.16 -6.51 22.24
N VAL A 48 4.50 -6.51 21.08
CA VAL A 48 3.18 -5.88 20.92
C VAL A 48 2.13 -6.97 20.75
N ASP A 49 1.14 -6.96 21.64
CA ASP A 49 0.01 -7.87 21.54
C ASP A 49 -0.82 -7.57 20.27
N TYR A 50 -1.56 -8.58 19.80
CA TYR A 50 -2.33 -8.47 18.57
C TYR A 50 -3.47 -7.45 18.66
N SER A 51 -4.10 -7.28 19.83
CA SER A 51 -5.18 -6.30 20.03
C SER A 51 -4.69 -4.86 19.92
N THR A 52 -3.48 -4.58 20.39
CA THR A 52 -2.82 -3.28 20.28
C THR A 52 -2.50 -2.98 18.82
N LEU A 53 -1.93 -3.96 18.09
CA LEU A 53 -1.71 -3.83 16.65
C LEU A 53 -3.00 -3.58 15.86
N TYR A 54 -4.05 -4.35 16.14
CA TYR A 54 -5.35 -4.18 15.53
C TYR A 54 -5.95 -2.78 15.80
N THR A 55 -5.82 -2.30 17.03
CA THR A 55 -6.29 -0.96 17.42
C THR A 55 -5.57 0.13 16.62
N ILE A 56 -4.25 0.01 16.46
CA ILE A 56 -3.46 0.94 15.65
C ILE A 56 -3.90 0.87 14.17
N GLN A 57 -4.12 -0.33 13.62
CA GLN A 57 -4.59 -0.49 12.24
C GLN A 57 -5.93 0.18 12.00
N ARG A 58 -6.88 0.01 12.93
CA ARG A 58 -8.20 0.63 12.84
C ARG A 58 -8.10 2.15 12.89
N ILE A 59 -7.36 2.70 13.86
CA ILE A 59 -7.17 4.17 13.97
C ILE A 59 -6.59 4.75 12.67
N VAL A 60 -5.59 4.07 12.10
CA VAL A 60 -4.94 4.53 10.87
C VAL A 60 -5.88 4.40 9.66
N ALA A 61 -6.64 3.30 9.54
CA ALA A 61 -7.61 3.12 8.46
C ALA A 61 -8.77 4.13 8.54
N ASP A 62 -9.25 4.42 9.76
CA ASP A 62 -10.25 5.45 10.02
C ASP A 62 -9.73 6.82 9.61
N CYS A 63 -8.47 7.15 9.95
CA CYS A 63 -7.82 8.37 9.49
C CYS A 63 -7.76 8.45 7.96
N TYR A 64 -7.46 7.34 7.28
CA TYR A 64 -7.40 7.27 5.82
C TYR A 64 -8.75 7.54 5.15
N THR A 65 -9.76 6.81 5.62
CA THR A 65 -11.16 6.96 5.22
C THR A 65 -11.64 8.39 5.43
N HIS A 66 -11.26 8.99 6.56
CA HIS A 66 -11.65 10.35 6.92
C HIS A 66 -10.97 11.44 6.07
N ILE A 67 -9.71 11.23 5.66
CA ILE A 67 -8.95 12.20 4.84
C ILE A 67 -9.31 12.10 3.36
N ARG A 68 -9.42 10.88 2.83
CA ARG A 68 -9.54 10.64 1.38
C ARG A 68 -10.96 10.29 0.93
N GLY A 69 -11.85 10.03 1.88
CA GLY A 69 -13.22 9.60 1.65
C GLY A 69 -13.34 8.07 1.59
N GLU A 70 -14.55 7.58 1.88
CA GLU A 70 -14.89 6.15 1.95
C GLU A 70 -14.74 5.42 0.62
N CYS A 71 -14.86 6.14 -0.50
CA CYS A 71 -14.78 5.57 -1.85
C CYS A 71 -13.38 5.67 -2.50
N ASP A 72 -12.39 6.27 -1.84
CA ASP A 72 -11.01 6.25 -2.36
C ASP A 72 -10.46 4.83 -2.27
N LEU A 73 -9.86 4.34 -3.36
CA LEU A 73 -9.34 2.97 -3.44
C LEU A 73 -8.39 2.65 -2.27
N ASN A 74 -7.58 3.60 -1.82
CA ASN A 74 -6.67 3.38 -0.69
C ASN A 74 -7.40 3.35 0.65
N SER A 75 -8.50 4.10 0.80
CA SER A 75 -9.40 3.98 1.96
C SER A 75 -10.09 2.62 1.99
N ILE A 76 -10.62 2.16 0.84
CA ILE A 76 -11.22 0.83 0.70
C ILE A 76 -10.18 -0.26 1.00
N LEU A 77 -8.96 -0.12 0.48
CA LEU A 77 -7.86 -1.04 0.77
C LEU A 77 -7.48 -1.02 2.24
N ALA A 78 -7.39 0.15 2.88
CA ALA A 78 -7.10 0.27 4.31
C ALA A 78 -8.19 -0.41 5.17
N SER A 79 -9.48 -0.17 4.86
CA SER A 79 -10.62 -0.74 5.56
C SER A 79 -10.75 -2.24 5.35
N ASN A 80 -10.62 -2.73 4.11
CA ASN A 80 -10.61 -4.17 3.82
C ASN A 80 -9.45 -4.88 4.53
N ARG A 81 -8.29 -4.21 4.69
CA ARG A 81 -7.14 -4.75 5.43
C ARG A 81 -7.40 -4.85 6.94
N VAL A 82 -8.24 -4.00 7.53
CA VAL A 82 -8.70 -4.14 8.93
C VAL A 82 -9.67 -5.32 9.07
N ILE A 83 -10.60 -5.47 8.13
CA ILE A 83 -11.60 -6.55 8.12
C ILE A 83 -10.95 -7.92 7.94
N SER A 84 -9.97 -8.08 7.04
CA SER A 84 -9.24 -9.35 6.88
C SER A 84 -8.46 -9.77 8.14
N SER A 85 -8.01 -8.81 8.95
CA SER A 85 -7.36 -9.09 10.24
C SER A 85 -8.35 -9.59 11.31
N MET A 86 -9.67 -9.36 11.15
CA MET A 86 -10.70 -9.90 12.04
C MET A 86 -11.08 -11.36 11.70
N ALA A 87 -11.03 -11.74 10.42
CA ALA A 87 -11.49 -13.06 9.96
C ALA A 87 -10.59 -14.23 10.41
N ASN A 88 -9.34 -13.96 10.80
CA ASN A 88 -8.34 -14.97 11.18
C ASN A 88 -8.20 -15.16 12.70
N HIS A 89 -9.31 -15.14 13.44
CA HIS A 89 -9.34 -15.31 14.90
C HIS A 89 -9.29 -16.76 15.40
N ASP A 90 -9.00 -17.73 14.54
CA ASP A 90 -8.92 -19.14 14.95
C ASP A 90 -7.52 -19.50 15.53
N GLU A 91 -7.50 -20.22 16.65
CA GLU A 91 -6.33 -20.38 17.53
C GLU A 91 -5.22 -21.32 16.99
N ARG A 92 -5.45 -22.02 15.87
CA ARG A 92 -4.48 -22.98 15.30
C ARG A 92 -3.30 -22.37 14.52
N VAL A 93 -3.18 -21.04 14.51
CA VAL A 93 -2.34 -20.27 13.57
C VAL A 93 -1.13 -19.65 14.30
N MET A 94 -0.47 -20.35 15.23
CA MET A 94 0.57 -19.70 16.05
C MET A 94 1.87 -19.40 15.27
N TYR A 95 2.28 -20.27 14.34
CA TYR A 95 3.47 -20.06 13.49
C TYR A 95 3.22 -19.05 12.35
N TYR A 96 2.03 -19.11 11.73
CA TYR A 96 1.55 -18.13 10.76
C TYR A 96 1.33 -16.74 11.40
N ARG A 97 1.02 -16.66 12.71
CA ARG A 97 0.89 -15.39 13.44
C ARG A 97 2.19 -14.62 13.53
N ILE A 98 3.36 -15.26 13.67
CA ILE A 98 4.65 -14.53 13.80
C ILE A 98 5.05 -13.93 12.46
N LEU A 99 4.96 -14.71 11.37
CA LEU A 99 5.21 -14.23 10.00
C LEU A 99 4.19 -13.16 9.58
N HIS A 100 2.89 -13.34 9.84
CA HIS A 100 1.90 -12.30 9.56
C HIS A 100 2.09 -11.07 10.44
N LYS A 101 2.36 -11.21 11.76
CA LYS A 101 2.63 -10.07 12.65
C LYS A 101 3.78 -9.20 12.12
N ASN A 102 4.83 -9.84 11.63
CA ASN A 102 5.95 -9.14 10.98
C ASN A 102 5.46 -8.28 9.80
N PHE A 103 4.71 -8.86 8.86
CA PHE A 103 4.16 -8.08 7.75
C PHE A 103 3.15 -7.00 8.20
N GLN A 104 2.45 -7.17 9.33
CA GLN A 104 1.53 -6.15 9.86
C GLN A 104 2.26 -4.88 10.30
N TYR A 105 3.47 -4.96 10.88
CA TYR A 105 4.24 -3.77 11.25
C TYR A 105 4.67 -2.96 10.02
N HIS A 106 5.14 -3.62 8.97
CA HIS A 106 5.47 -2.94 7.72
C HIS A 106 4.25 -2.36 7.01
N ARG A 107 3.12 -3.07 7.07
CA ARG A 107 1.83 -2.59 6.54
C ARG A 107 1.40 -1.32 7.27
N LEU A 108 1.47 -1.32 8.60
CA LEU A 108 1.20 -0.15 9.42
C LEU A 108 2.14 1.01 9.11
N ALA A 109 3.45 0.75 9.05
CA ALA A 109 4.43 1.76 8.72
C ALA A 109 4.13 2.41 7.36
N ASN A 110 3.88 1.62 6.33
CA ASN A 110 3.56 2.13 5.00
C ASN A 110 2.30 3.01 5.00
N ILE A 111 1.21 2.55 5.63
CA ILE A 111 -0.04 3.32 5.68
C ILE A 111 0.19 4.63 6.45
N VAL A 112 0.88 4.58 7.58
CA VAL A 112 1.22 5.76 8.40
C VAL A 112 2.02 6.79 7.60
N ILE A 113 3.03 6.37 6.83
CA ILE A 113 3.80 7.28 5.96
C ILE A 113 2.91 7.87 4.86
N ASP A 114 2.07 7.06 4.21
CA ASP A 114 1.17 7.56 3.16
C ASP A 114 0.10 8.55 3.68
N THR A 115 -0.40 8.35 4.90
CA THR A 115 -1.29 9.31 5.56
C THR A 115 -0.57 10.65 5.74
N ALA A 116 0.67 10.61 6.21
CA ALA A 116 1.51 11.80 6.39
C ALA A 116 1.75 12.55 5.08
N SER A 117 2.05 11.81 4.00
CA SER A 117 2.31 12.39 2.69
C SER A 117 1.06 13.04 2.08
N SER A 118 -0.11 12.45 2.33
CA SER A 118 -1.40 13.00 1.91
C SER A 118 -1.74 14.33 2.60
N LEU A 119 -1.23 14.56 3.80
CA LEU A 119 -1.42 15.80 4.58
C LEU A 119 -0.44 16.92 4.20
N ARG A 120 0.41 16.71 3.17
CA ARG A 120 1.40 17.70 2.68
C ARG A 120 2.35 18.23 3.76
N LEU A 121 2.61 17.43 4.79
CA LEU A 121 3.58 17.77 5.83
C LEU A 121 5.01 17.77 5.26
N PRO A 122 5.96 18.52 5.85
CA PRO A 122 7.34 18.62 5.35
C PRO A 122 7.97 17.25 5.03
N ARG A 123 8.59 17.15 3.84
CA ARG A 123 8.81 15.91 3.08
C ARG A 123 10.11 15.15 3.35
N ASN A 124 11.02 15.74 4.10
CA ASN A 124 12.45 15.40 4.10
C ASN A 124 12.80 14.01 4.65
N GLU A 125 11.84 13.21 5.11
CA GLU A 125 12.09 11.90 5.70
C GLU A 125 11.26 10.75 5.09
N TYR A 126 10.23 11.03 4.28
CA TYR A 126 9.32 9.97 3.81
C TYR A 126 9.99 9.02 2.81
N SER A 127 10.73 9.55 1.84
CA SER A 127 11.47 8.73 0.87
C SER A 127 12.47 7.80 1.57
N ALA A 128 13.19 8.32 2.57
CA ALA A 128 14.10 7.52 3.39
C ALA A 128 13.37 6.42 4.19
N LEU A 129 12.15 6.69 4.67
CA LEU A 129 11.33 5.68 5.35
C LEU A 129 10.78 4.61 4.40
N TYR A 130 10.40 4.99 3.17
CA TYR A 130 10.02 4.01 2.15
C TYR A 130 11.22 3.15 1.72
N GLU A 131 12.37 3.75 1.45
CA GLU A 131 13.63 3.04 1.15
C GLU A 131 14.01 2.07 2.25
N LYS A 132 13.95 2.50 3.51
CA LYS A 132 14.18 1.62 4.66
C LYS A 132 13.18 0.47 4.70
N GLY A 133 11.90 0.74 4.40
CA GLY A 133 10.85 -0.27 4.31
C GLY A 133 11.14 -1.32 3.24
N ILE A 134 11.51 -0.88 2.03
CA ILE A 134 11.92 -1.72 0.90
C ILE A 134 13.12 -2.58 1.31
N PHE A 135 14.15 -1.96 1.88
CA PHE A 135 15.38 -2.64 2.30
C PHE A 135 15.11 -3.75 3.34
N LEU A 136 14.39 -3.42 4.42
CA LEU A 136 14.09 -4.37 5.49
C LEU A 136 13.24 -5.54 4.97
N LEU A 137 12.26 -5.26 4.11
CA LEU A 137 11.40 -6.30 3.55
C LEU A 137 12.16 -7.22 2.60
N ALA A 138 13.08 -6.68 1.79
CA ALA A 138 13.98 -7.45 0.94
C ALA A 138 14.99 -8.27 1.75
N ALA A 139 15.57 -7.70 2.80
CA ALA A 139 16.49 -8.41 3.68
C ALA A 139 15.81 -9.58 4.41
N ALA A 140 14.54 -9.42 4.81
CA ALA A 140 13.74 -10.47 5.43
C ALA A 140 13.33 -11.59 4.45
N ASN A 141 13.46 -11.38 3.14
CA ASN A 141 13.10 -12.34 2.11
C ASN A 141 14.25 -12.47 1.08
N PRO A 142 15.36 -13.12 1.44
CA PRO A 142 16.55 -13.17 0.59
C PRO A 142 16.42 -14.06 -0.65
N ALA A 143 15.33 -14.83 -0.75
CA ALA A 143 15.04 -15.67 -1.91
C ALA A 143 14.66 -14.84 -3.15
N SER A 144 14.58 -15.48 -4.32
CA SER A 144 14.11 -14.80 -5.52
C SER A 144 12.66 -14.33 -5.35
N ARG A 145 12.25 -13.24 -6.00
CA ARG A 145 10.85 -12.73 -5.91
C ARG A 145 9.82 -13.79 -6.28
N GLU A 146 10.17 -14.68 -7.20
CA GLU A 146 9.34 -15.82 -7.61
C GLU A 146 9.20 -16.90 -6.52
N ASP A 147 9.93 -16.79 -5.40
CA ASP A 147 9.80 -17.66 -4.22
C ASP A 147 9.10 -16.98 -3.03
N TRP A 148 8.89 -15.65 -3.09
CA TRP A 148 8.27 -14.91 -1.98
C TRP A 148 6.78 -15.26 -1.80
N GLY A 149 6.30 -15.18 -0.57
CA GLY A 149 4.87 -15.26 -0.27
C GLY A 149 4.08 -14.07 -0.83
N LEU A 150 2.77 -14.28 -1.08
CA LEU A 150 1.85 -13.27 -1.63
C LEU A 150 1.85 -11.95 -0.84
N ASP A 151 1.85 -12.03 0.49
CA ASP A 151 1.83 -10.83 1.33
C ASP A 151 3.11 -10.01 1.23
N GLY A 152 4.27 -10.67 1.17
CA GLY A 152 5.56 -10.00 1.00
C GLY A 152 5.64 -9.27 -0.34
N LEU A 153 5.19 -9.93 -1.42
CA LEU A 153 5.14 -9.34 -2.76
C LEU A 153 4.24 -8.11 -2.81
N ARG A 154 3.01 -8.22 -2.31
CA ARG A 154 2.04 -7.11 -2.29
C ARG A 154 2.51 -5.94 -1.45
N LEU A 155 3.11 -6.22 -0.30
CA LEU A 155 3.61 -5.19 0.59
C LEU A 155 4.79 -4.46 -0.03
N LEU A 156 5.72 -5.18 -0.67
CA LEU A 156 6.82 -4.57 -1.39
C LEU A 156 6.30 -3.72 -2.56
N GLY A 157 5.33 -4.24 -3.32
CA GLY A 157 4.68 -3.49 -4.40
C GLY A 157 4.09 -2.17 -3.90
N THR A 158 3.37 -2.22 -2.76
CA THR A 158 2.82 -1.02 -2.11
C THR A 158 3.91 -0.02 -1.71
N TYR A 159 5.05 -0.49 -1.17
CA TYR A 159 6.18 0.40 -0.86
C TYR A 159 6.74 1.11 -2.09
N HIS A 160 6.91 0.38 -3.20
CA HIS A 160 7.36 0.97 -4.46
C HIS A 160 6.34 1.97 -5.01
N GLU A 161 5.05 1.64 -5.01
CA GLU A 161 4.02 2.58 -5.47
C GLU A 161 4.00 3.87 -4.64
N SER A 162 4.10 3.75 -3.32
CA SER A 162 4.14 4.90 -2.40
C SER A 162 5.41 5.74 -2.58
N MET A 163 6.56 5.11 -2.78
CA MET A 163 7.82 5.78 -3.08
C MET A 163 7.74 6.56 -4.39
N ALA A 164 7.18 5.97 -5.44
CA ALA A 164 6.96 6.67 -6.72
C ALA A 164 6.12 7.93 -6.54
N ARG A 165 5.05 7.85 -5.73
CA ARG A 165 4.19 9.00 -5.41
C ARG A 165 4.96 10.09 -4.68
N ALA A 166 5.81 9.71 -3.72
CA ALA A 166 6.65 10.65 -2.96
C ALA A 166 7.64 11.39 -3.87
N LEU A 167 8.24 10.68 -4.83
CA LEU A 167 9.22 11.22 -5.78
C LEU A 167 8.60 11.98 -6.95
N SER A 168 7.27 11.90 -7.14
CA SER A 168 6.59 12.32 -8.36
C SER A 168 6.79 13.76 -8.81
N LEU A 169 7.27 14.64 -7.92
CA LEU A 169 7.57 16.05 -8.20
C LEU A 169 9.06 16.35 -8.30
N GLU A 170 9.92 15.46 -7.83
CA GLU A 170 11.34 15.71 -7.57
C GLU A 170 12.22 14.93 -8.55
N ASP A 171 11.89 13.67 -8.80
CA ASP A 171 12.67 12.78 -9.66
C ASP A 171 11.74 11.88 -10.49
N LYS A 172 11.64 12.19 -11.79
CA LYS A 172 10.74 11.48 -12.70
C LYS A 172 11.25 10.10 -13.08
N ASP A 173 12.56 9.90 -13.14
CA ASP A 173 13.14 8.62 -13.54
C ASP A 173 13.04 7.63 -12.38
N SER A 174 13.30 8.07 -11.15
CA SER A 174 13.08 7.25 -9.96
C SER A 174 11.58 6.95 -9.75
N GLU A 175 10.68 7.90 -10.02
CA GLU A 175 9.23 7.62 -10.03
C GLU A 175 8.86 6.48 -11.00
N ILE A 176 9.39 6.52 -12.22
CA ILE A 176 9.15 5.47 -13.24
C ILE A 176 9.70 4.13 -12.78
N PHE A 177 10.93 4.10 -12.29
CA PHE A 177 11.56 2.89 -11.77
C PHE A 177 10.69 2.25 -10.69
N HIS A 178 10.25 3.02 -9.70
CA HIS A 178 9.42 2.51 -8.63
C HIS A 178 8.02 2.05 -9.11
N LEU A 179 7.41 2.72 -10.08
CA LEU A 179 6.16 2.23 -10.70
C LEU A 179 6.36 0.91 -11.46
N GLN A 180 7.49 0.73 -12.16
CA GLN A 180 7.82 -0.52 -12.85
C GLN A 180 8.01 -1.68 -11.87
N GLU A 181 8.73 -1.42 -10.77
CA GLU A 181 8.94 -2.40 -9.70
C GLU A 181 7.62 -2.83 -9.04
N SER A 182 6.73 -1.87 -8.74
CA SER A 182 5.39 -2.17 -8.22
C SER A 182 4.60 -3.05 -9.20
N LEU A 183 4.59 -2.69 -10.49
CA LEU A 183 3.88 -3.46 -11.52
C LEU A 183 4.39 -4.90 -11.61
N SER A 184 5.71 -5.08 -11.64
CA SER A 184 6.33 -6.40 -11.69
C SER A 184 5.89 -7.28 -10.51
N LEU A 185 5.88 -6.72 -9.29
CA LEU A 185 5.48 -7.42 -8.08
C LEU A 185 4.00 -7.80 -8.07
N ASP A 186 3.13 -6.90 -8.52
CA ASP A 186 1.68 -7.16 -8.61
C ASP A 186 1.36 -8.25 -9.65
N GLU A 187 2.10 -8.29 -10.77
CA GLU A 187 1.99 -9.34 -11.77
C GLU A 187 2.42 -10.72 -11.24
N VAL A 188 3.55 -10.77 -10.52
CA VAL A 188 4.01 -12.00 -9.83
C VAL A 188 2.96 -12.46 -8.81
N ALA A 189 2.45 -11.52 -8.00
CA ALA A 189 1.43 -11.82 -7.00
C ALA A 189 0.12 -12.30 -7.64
N SER A 190 -0.28 -11.75 -8.79
CA SER A 190 -1.46 -12.22 -9.52
C SER A 190 -1.29 -13.67 -10.02
N ARG A 191 -0.13 -13.99 -10.62
CA ARG A 191 0.17 -15.37 -11.07
C ARG A 191 0.19 -16.40 -9.94
N LYS A 192 0.68 -16.00 -8.76
CA LYS A 192 0.77 -16.88 -7.59
C LYS A 192 -0.54 -17.07 -6.82
N ALA A 193 -1.50 -16.17 -6.99
CA ALA A 193 -2.75 -16.23 -6.25
C ALA A 193 -3.54 -17.50 -6.59
N GLN A 194 -3.81 -18.31 -5.57
CA GLN A 194 -4.56 -19.56 -5.69
C GLN A 194 -6.07 -19.33 -5.60
N ASP A 195 -6.51 -18.34 -4.82
CA ASP A 195 -7.90 -17.94 -4.70
C ASP A 195 -8.23 -16.75 -5.62
N TRP A 196 -9.49 -16.70 -6.06
CA TRP A 196 -9.99 -15.69 -6.99
C TRP A 196 -9.92 -14.27 -6.40
N GLY A 197 -10.25 -14.09 -5.12
CA GLY A 197 -10.24 -12.77 -4.48
C GLY A 197 -8.85 -12.16 -4.45
N SER A 198 -7.85 -12.95 -4.09
CA SER A 198 -6.44 -12.57 -4.13
C SER A 198 -5.97 -12.24 -5.53
N ARG A 199 -6.34 -13.06 -6.52
CA ARG A 199 -5.95 -12.84 -7.91
C ARG A 199 -6.56 -11.55 -8.45
N ARG A 200 -7.86 -11.34 -8.23
CA ARG A 200 -8.61 -10.13 -8.61
C ARG A 200 -7.95 -8.89 -8.02
N LEU A 201 -7.65 -8.89 -6.72
CA LEU A 201 -6.99 -7.77 -6.05
C LEU A 201 -5.62 -7.45 -6.68
N SER A 202 -4.75 -8.45 -6.81
CA SER A 202 -3.40 -8.24 -7.36
C SER A 202 -3.46 -7.73 -8.82
N THR A 203 -4.40 -8.23 -9.62
CA THR A 203 -4.60 -7.72 -10.99
C THR A 203 -5.10 -6.29 -11.01
N GLN A 204 -6.06 -5.92 -10.16
CA GLN A 204 -6.54 -4.54 -10.09
C GLN A 204 -5.42 -3.57 -9.72
N LEU A 205 -4.54 -3.96 -8.80
CA LEU A 205 -3.34 -3.19 -8.46
C LEU A 205 -2.39 -3.08 -9.67
N ALA A 206 -2.06 -4.20 -10.33
CA ALA A 206 -1.23 -4.20 -11.54
C ALA A 206 -1.81 -3.29 -12.63
N LEU A 207 -3.12 -3.35 -12.86
CA LEU A 207 -3.81 -2.51 -13.85
C LEU A 207 -3.72 -1.03 -13.49
N SER A 208 -4.01 -0.67 -12.24
CA SER A 208 -3.92 0.71 -11.73
C SER A 208 -2.51 1.27 -11.90
N THR A 209 -1.49 0.51 -11.51
CA THR A 209 -0.08 0.88 -11.64
C THR A 209 0.33 1.02 -13.10
N ARG A 210 -0.11 0.10 -13.98
CA ARG A 210 0.18 0.17 -15.41
C ARG A 210 -0.44 1.41 -16.07
N ILE A 211 -1.67 1.78 -15.71
CA ILE A 211 -2.32 3.01 -16.22
C ILE A 211 -1.54 4.25 -15.78
N LYS A 212 -1.12 4.32 -14.50
CA LYS A 212 -0.27 5.42 -13.99
C LYS A 212 1.04 5.52 -14.78
N LEU A 213 1.70 4.39 -15.01
CA LEU A 213 2.96 4.33 -15.75
C LEU A 213 2.80 4.74 -17.22
N ILE A 214 1.74 4.28 -17.91
CA ILE A 214 1.42 4.71 -19.27
C ILE A 214 1.20 6.22 -19.35
N SER A 215 0.40 6.77 -18.42
CA SER A 215 0.14 8.21 -18.35
C SER A 215 1.44 8.99 -18.15
N LYS A 216 2.29 8.53 -17.22
CA LYS A 216 3.57 9.15 -16.93
C LYS A 216 4.52 9.14 -18.12
N LEU A 217 4.74 7.99 -18.73
CA LEU A 217 5.61 7.83 -19.89
C LEU A 217 5.13 8.68 -21.07
N THR A 218 3.81 8.71 -21.30
CA THR A 218 3.21 9.57 -22.34
C THR A 218 3.50 11.05 -22.07
N SER A 219 3.35 11.51 -20.83
CA SER A 219 3.59 12.91 -20.45
C SER A 219 5.05 13.36 -20.64
N LEU A 220 5.99 12.41 -20.65
CA LEU A 220 7.42 12.64 -20.86
C LEU A 220 7.86 12.40 -22.30
N GLY A 221 6.94 12.12 -23.22
CA GLY A 221 7.26 11.82 -24.62
C GLY A 221 7.85 10.42 -24.87
N ARG A 222 7.87 9.53 -23.86
CA ARG A 222 8.31 8.12 -23.97
C ARG A 222 7.20 7.24 -24.57
N VAL A 223 6.71 7.64 -25.74
CA VAL A 223 5.48 7.09 -26.36
C VAL A 223 5.63 5.62 -26.73
N ARG A 224 6.82 5.18 -27.14
CA ARG A 224 7.09 3.77 -27.48
C ARG A 224 6.90 2.85 -26.28
N GLU A 225 7.50 3.18 -25.15
CA GLU A 225 7.37 2.39 -23.92
C GLU A 225 5.93 2.39 -23.40
N ALA A 226 5.25 3.53 -23.49
CA ALA A 226 3.82 3.61 -23.18
C ALA A 226 2.97 2.70 -24.09
N ALA A 227 3.32 2.58 -25.37
CA ALA A 227 2.63 1.70 -26.32
C ALA A 227 2.89 0.22 -26.02
N GLU A 228 4.13 -0.16 -25.67
CA GLU A 228 4.48 -1.52 -25.25
C GLU A 228 3.66 -1.95 -24.01
N LEU A 229 3.51 -1.07 -23.03
CA LEU A 229 2.65 -1.34 -21.86
C LEU A 229 1.16 -1.46 -22.23
N ARG A 230 0.66 -0.66 -23.17
CA ARG A 230 -0.74 -0.77 -23.66
C ARG A 230 -0.97 -2.09 -24.39
N ALA A 231 -0.01 -2.53 -25.22
CA ALA A 231 -0.10 -3.80 -25.92
C ALA A 231 -0.23 -4.96 -24.92
N GLY A 232 0.61 -4.98 -23.87
CA GLY A 232 0.55 -5.98 -22.80
C GLY A 232 -0.76 -6.00 -22.00
N MET A 233 -1.53 -4.89 -21.96
CA MET A 233 -2.89 -4.90 -21.40
C MET A 233 -3.88 -5.65 -22.29
N THR A 234 -3.79 -5.42 -23.61
CA THR A 234 -4.72 -5.97 -24.60
C THR A 234 -4.55 -7.48 -24.76
N GLU A 235 -3.34 -7.97 -24.53
CA GLU A 235 -2.97 -9.39 -24.57
C GLU A 235 -3.21 -10.14 -23.25
N SER A 236 -3.51 -9.43 -22.16
CA SER A 236 -3.74 -10.05 -20.86
C SER A 236 -5.08 -10.81 -20.85
N ALA A 237 -5.01 -12.14 -21.03
CA ALA A 237 -6.15 -13.05 -20.99
C ALA A 237 -7.01 -12.87 -19.72
N PHE A 238 -6.38 -12.52 -18.59
CA PHE A 238 -7.06 -12.30 -17.33
C PHE A 238 -7.84 -10.97 -17.28
N LEU A 239 -7.35 -9.86 -17.86
CA LEU A 239 -8.13 -8.61 -17.95
C LEU A 239 -9.39 -8.79 -18.80
N ARG A 240 -9.32 -9.65 -19.82
CA ARG A 240 -10.47 -10.11 -20.60
C ARG A 240 -11.44 -10.96 -19.75
N GLU A 241 -10.91 -11.86 -18.93
CA GLU A 241 -11.69 -12.73 -18.04
C GLU A 241 -12.40 -11.91 -16.94
N THR A 242 -11.70 -10.97 -16.29
CA THR A 242 -12.30 -10.09 -15.27
C THR A 242 -13.39 -9.20 -15.86
N HIS A 243 -13.19 -8.67 -17.07
CA HIS A 243 -14.22 -7.90 -17.78
C HIS A 243 -15.45 -8.75 -18.12
N ASN A 244 -15.28 -10.03 -18.47
CA ASN A 244 -16.39 -10.93 -18.77
C ASN A 244 -17.14 -11.38 -17.51
N GLU A 245 -16.45 -11.59 -16.39
CA GLU A 245 -17.05 -11.94 -15.10
C GLU A 245 -17.80 -10.76 -14.48
N ASP A 246 -17.22 -9.55 -14.48
CA ASP A 246 -17.90 -8.32 -14.02
C ASP A 246 -19.17 -8.04 -14.86
N LEU A 247 -19.15 -8.33 -16.16
CA LEU A 247 -20.33 -8.25 -17.03
C LEU A 247 -21.37 -9.35 -16.74
N GLY A 248 -20.92 -10.56 -16.39
CA GLY A 248 -21.80 -11.66 -15.96
C GLY A 248 -22.57 -11.36 -14.68
N GLU A 249 -21.91 -10.77 -13.68
CA GLU A 249 -22.53 -10.35 -12.41
C GLU A 249 -23.57 -9.23 -12.61
N THR A 250 -23.34 -8.30 -13.54
CA THR A 250 -24.35 -7.26 -13.88
C THR A 250 -25.58 -7.82 -14.60
N GLN A 251 -25.46 -8.94 -15.32
CA GLN A 251 -26.61 -9.59 -15.96
C GLN A 251 -27.41 -10.47 -15.00
N SER A 252 -26.78 -11.06 -13.97
CA SER A 252 -27.47 -11.89 -12.99
C SER A 252 -28.30 -11.10 -11.96
N HIS A 253 -28.05 -9.81 -11.77
CA HIS A 253 -28.83 -8.94 -10.88
C HIS A 253 -29.89 -8.09 -11.60
N GLY A 254 -30.01 -8.22 -12.93
CA GLY A 254 -31.03 -7.53 -13.73
C GLY A 254 -32.26 -8.39 -14.10
N LEU A 255 -32.32 -9.64 -13.64
CA LEU A 255 -33.42 -10.57 -13.90
C LEU A 255 -33.78 -11.33 -12.62
N SER A 256 -34.43 -10.64 -11.68
CA SER A 256 -35.30 -11.26 -10.67
C SER A 256 -36.47 -10.35 -10.36
#